data_AF-B0G270-F1
#
_entry.id   AF-B0G270-F1
#
_cell.length_a   1.000
_cell.length_b   1.000
_cell.length_c   1.000
_cell.angle_alpha   90.00
_cell.angle_beta   90.00
_cell.angle_gamma   90.00
#
_symmetry.space_group_name_H-M   'P 1'
#
loop_
_entity.id
_entity.type
_entity.pdbx_description
1 polymer ?
#
loop_
_entity_poly.entity_id
_entity_poly.type
_entity_poly.pdbx_seq_one_letter_code
_entity_poly.pdbx_strand_id
1 'polypeptide(L)'
;MTIDKRYLDKAATLELTGVKRFMKVILPAASPSILAGFVNSLRSSFVMLVFAEMYGGGSGMGYFVKKNSELGVFANTWVGFIFMVIVLVVVMQIFEKVKEQLLKWTID
;
A
#
# COMPACT_ATOMS: atom_id res chain seq x y z
N MET A 1 -16.07 -0.47 -10.86
CA MET A 1 -16.76 0.77 -11.28
C MET A 1 -16.29 1.90 -10.36
N THR A 2 -15.31 2.70 -10.75
CA THR A 2 -14.72 3.74 -9.86
C THR A 2 -14.51 5.10 -10.52
N ILE A 3 -15.02 5.31 -11.73
CA ILE A 3 -15.06 6.66 -12.33
C ILE A 3 -16.52 6.96 -12.64
N ASP A 4 -17.08 7.91 -11.90
CA ASP A 4 -18.43 8.42 -12.10
C ASP A 4 -18.49 9.11 -13.48
N LYS A 5 -19.43 8.68 -14.34
CA LYS A 5 -19.60 9.18 -15.73
C LYS A 5 -19.69 10.71 -15.79
N ARG A 6 -20.12 11.34 -14.69
CA ARG A 6 -20.26 12.78 -14.55
C ARG A 6 -18.92 13.54 -14.62
N TYR A 7 -17.80 12.93 -14.25
CA TYR A 7 -16.46 13.53 -14.42
C TYR A 7 -15.96 13.42 -15.87
N LEU A 8 -16.30 12.33 -16.55
CA LEU A 8 -16.01 12.13 -17.98
C LEU A 8 -16.82 13.10 -18.85
N ASP A 9 -18.10 13.33 -18.52
CA ASP A 9 -18.98 14.27 -19.22
C ASP A 9 -18.52 15.72 -19.04
N LYS A 10 -18.16 16.15 -17.83
CA LYS A 10 -17.61 17.50 -17.60
C LYS A 10 -16.29 17.76 -18.33
N ALA A 11 -15.45 16.73 -18.47
CA ALA A 11 -14.21 16.83 -19.24
C ALA A 11 -14.47 16.91 -20.75
N ALA A 12 -15.60 16.36 -21.23
CA ALA A 12 -16.01 16.44 -22.63
C ALA A 12 -16.63 17.81 -22.96
N THR A 13 -17.32 18.45 -22.01
CA THR A 13 -17.89 19.80 -22.20
C THR A 13 -16.83 20.90 -22.31
N LEU A 14 -15.60 20.67 -21.85
CA LEU A 14 -14.52 21.68 -21.83
C LEU A 14 -13.58 21.64 -23.05
N GLU A 15 -13.81 20.78 -24.06
CA GLU A 15 -12.98 20.65 -25.28
C GLU A 15 -11.45 20.55 -25.04
N LEU A 16 -11.02 20.08 -23.87
CA LEU A 16 -9.60 19.94 -23.57
C LEU A 16 -9.03 18.76 -24.38
N THR A 17 -8.17 19.06 -25.35
CA THR A 17 -7.54 18.07 -26.22
C THR A 17 -6.16 17.63 -25.68
N GLY A 18 -5.87 16.33 -25.81
CA GLY A 18 -4.55 15.74 -25.60
C GLY A 18 -4.03 15.75 -24.16
N VAL A 19 -2.75 16.14 -24.00
CA VAL A 19 -1.96 15.98 -22.77
C VAL A 19 -2.47 16.84 -21.60
N LYS A 20 -3.03 18.02 -21.89
CA LYS A 20 -3.57 18.93 -20.86
C LYS A 20 -4.81 18.35 -20.16
N ARG A 21 -5.70 17.63 -20.87
CA ARG A 21 -6.86 16.95 -20.26
C ARG A 21 -6.44 15.79 -19.37
N PHE A 22 -5.41 15.06 -19.79
CA PHE A 22 -4.88 13.93 -19.02
C PHE A 22 -4.27 14.40 -17.69
N MET A 23 -3.39 15.41 -17.70
CA MET A 23 -2.74 15.89 -16.48
C MET A 23 -3.65 16.72 -15.54
N LYS A 24 -4.58 17.53 -16.07
CA LYS A 24 -5.40 18.42 -15.21
C LYS A 24 -6.75 17.85 -14.78
N VAL A 25 -7.27 16.82 -15.44
CA VAL A 25 -8.63 16.32 -15.16
C VAL A 25 -8.62 14.83 -14.85
N ILE A 26 -7.96 14.02 -15.68
CA ILE A 26 -7.97 12.56 -15.52
C ILE A 26 -7.02 12.13 -14.39
N LEU A 27 -5.79 12.65 -14.35
CA LEU A 27 -4.81 12.35 -13.32
C LEU A 27 -5.30 12.70 -11.90
N PRO A 28 -5.83 13.91 -11.61
CA PRO A 28 -6.36 14.22 -10.29
C PRO A 28 -7.64 13.44 -9.94
N ALA A 29 -8.50 13.13 -10.91
CA ALA A 29 -9.68 12.31 -10.65
C ALA A 29 -9.35 10.82 -10.43
N ALA A 30 -8.29 10.31 -11.06
CA ALA A 30 -7.86 8.92 -10.96
C ALA A 30 -6.84 8.68 -9.84
N SER A 31 -6.12 9.72 -9.38
CA SER A 31 -5.09 9.59 -8.32
C SER A 31 -5.62 8.95 -7.04
N PRO A 32 -6.87 9.21 -6.55
CA PRO A 32 -7.36 8.54 -5.36
C PRO A 32 -7.54 7.03 -5.58
N SER A 33 -7.99 6.63 -6.77
CA SER A 33 -8.16 5.21 -7.12
C SER A 33 -6.83 4.49 -7.33
N ILE A 34 -5.85 5.15 -7.96
CA ILE A 34 -4.50 4.59 -8.18
C ILE A 34 -3.81 4.39 -6.83
N LEU A 35 -3.88 5.41 -5.97
CA LEU A 35 -3.29 5.38 -4.62
C LEU A 35 -3.96 4.32 -3.72
N ALA A 36 -5.29 4.15 -3.80
CA ALA A 36 -5.97 3.07 -3.09
C ALA A 36 -5.52 1.67 -3.57
N GLY A 37 -5.36 1.49 -4.89
CA GLY A 37 -4.82 0.26 -5.46
C GLY A 37 -3.38 -0.01 -5.03
N PHE A 38 -2.55 1.04 -4.98
CA PHE A 38 -1.17 0.97 -4.52
C PHE A 38 -1.08 0.46 -3.07
N VAL A 39 -1.85 1.03 -2.13
CA VAL A 39 -1.86 0.58 -0.73
C VAL A 39 -2.26 -0.88 -0.62
N ASN A 40 -3.25 -1.33 -1.39
CA ASN A 40 -3.66 -2.74 -1.37
C ASN A 40 -2.54 -3.67 -1.89
N SER A 41 -1.86 -3.28 -2.98
CA SER A 41 -0.73 -4.05 -3.52
C SER A 41 0.47 -4.08 -2.56
N LEU A 42 0.68 -2.99 -1.81
CA LEU A 42 1.72 -2.90 -0.80
C LEU A 42 1.46 -3.86 0.37
N ARG A 43 0.19 -3.98 0.79
CA ARG A 43 -0.22 -4.94 1.82
C ARG A 43 0.10 -6.38 1.40
N SER A 44 -0.26 -6.76 0.19
CA SER A 44 0.01 -8.10 -0.33
C SER A 44 1.51 -8.39 -0.49
N SER A 45 2.28 -7.41 -0.96
CA SER A 45 3.74 -7.57 -1.11
C SER A 45 4.46 -7.69 0.22
N PHE A 46 4.00 -7.02 1.28
CA PHE A 46 4.57 -7.21 2.61
C PHE A 46 4.37 -8.63 3.13
N VAL A 47 3.17 -9.21 2.94
CA VAL A 47 2.93 -10.62 3.29
C VAL A 47 3.90 -11.53 2.53
N MET A 48 4.05 -11.31 1.23
CA MET A 48 5.00 -12.07 0.40
C MET A 48 6.44 -11.94 0.90
N LEU A 49 6.86 -10.74 1.32
CA LEU A 49 8.19 -10.50 1.89
C LEU A 49 8.39 -11.29 3.19
N VAL A 50 7.40 -11.32 4.09
CA VAL A 50 7.49 -12.13 5.32
C VAL A 50 7.64 -13.62 4.98
N PHE A 51 6.88 -14.14 4.02
CA PHE A 51 7.05 -15.50 3.53
C PHE A 51 8.47 -15.74 2.97
N ALA A 52 9.00 -14.79 2.20
CA ALA A 52 10.37 -14.87 1.70
C ALA A 52 11.41 -14.88 2.83
N GLU A 53 11.24 -14.06 3.87
CA GLU A 53 12.12 -14.09 5.05
C GLU A 53 12.03 -15.41 5.82
N MET A 54 10.84 -16.00 5.92
CA MET A 54 10.63 -17.26 6.62
C MET A 54 11.37 -18.42 5.93
N TYR A 55 11.36 -18.50 4.60
CA TYR A 55 11.89 -19.67 3.89
C TYR A 55 13.22 -19.41 3.16
N GLY A 56 13.51 -18.17 2.76
CA GLY A 56 14.66 -17.82 1.94
C GLY A 56 15.81 -17.13 2.68
N GLY A 57 15.55 -16.51 3.84
CA GLY A 57 16.56 -15.76 4.59
C GLY A 57 17.08 -16.50 5.83
N GLY A 58 18.38 -16.41 6.11
CA GLY A 58 18.97 -16.81 7.40
C GLY A 58 18.83 -15.76 8.51
N SER A 59 18.14 -14.66 8.21
CA SER A 59 17.99 -13.48 9.07
C SER A 59 16.70 -12.75 8.70
N GLY A 60 15.99 -12.20 9.68
CA GLY A 60 14.74 -11.46 9.47
C GLY A 60 13.75 -11.69 10.61
N MET A 61 12.67 -10.90 10.64
CA MET A 61 11.63 -11.05 11.66
C MET A 61 10.82 -12.33 11.40
N GLY A 62 10.51 -12.62 10.13
CA GLY A 62 9.85 -13.86 9.72
C GLY A 62 10.69 -15.09 10.06
N TYR A 63 12.00 -15.02 9.77
CA TYR A 63 12.94 -16.09 10.12
C TYR A 63 13.03 -16.33 11.63
N PHE A 64 13.07 -15.26 12.44
CA PHE A 64 13.10 -15.37 13.90
C PHE A 64 11.90 -16.13 14.44
N VAL A 65 10.69 -15.81 13.98
CA VAL A 65 9.47 -16.51 14.40
C VAL A 65 9.50 -17.98 13.98
N LYS A 66 9.87 -18.26 12.72
CA LYS A 66 9.98 -19.64 12.24
C LYS A 66 11.00 -20.46 13.05
N LYS A 67 12.19 -19.91 13.28
CA LYS A 67 13.26 -20.58 14.02
C LYS A 67 12.87 -20.89 15.46
N ASN A 68 12.28 -19.93 16.17
CA ASN A 68 11.84 -20.16 17.56
C ASN A 68 10.66 -21.13 17.63
N SER A 69 9.80 -21.13 16.60
CA SER A 69 8.72 -22.12 16.47
C SER A 69 9.26 -23.54 16.26
N GLU A 70 10.29 -23.71 15.43
CA GLU A 70 10.95 -25.02 15.22
C GLU A 70 11.68 -25.52 16.47
N LEU A 71 12.24 -24.61 17.27
CA LEU A 71 12.92 -24.92 18.53
C LEU A 71 11.96 -25.19 19.71
N GLY A 72 10.64 -25.02 19.53
CA GLY A 72 9.64 -25.21 20.58
C GLY A 72 9.60 -24.11 21.65
N VAL A 73 10.29 -22.98 21.43
CA VAL A 73 10.32 -21.85 22.38
C VAL A 73 9.19 -20.87 22.05
N PHE A 74 7.96 -21.27 22.37
CA PHE A 74 6.76 -20.50 22.01
C PHE A 74 6.71 -19.09 22.62
N ALA A 75 7.32 -18.88 23.80
CA ALA A 75 7.41 -17.55 24.41
C ALA A 75 8.06 -16.53 23.46
N ASN A 76 9.18 -16.91 22.83
CA ASN A 76 9.88 -16.04 21.87
C ASN A 76 9.12 -15.92 20.54
N THR A 77 8.44 -16.99 20.11
CA THR A 77 7.60 -16.98 18.90
C THR A 77 6.47 -15.95 19.02
N TRP A 78 5.78 -15.91 20.17
CA TRP A 78 4.71 -14.94 20.43
C TRP A 78 5.22 -13.49 20.43
N VAL A 79 6.36 -13.24 21.08
CA VAL A 79 7.00 -11.92 21.09
C VAL A 79 7.36 -11.48 19.67
N GLY A 80 7.96 -12.37 18.88
CA GLY A 80 8.29 -12.09 17.48
C GLY A 80 7.06 -11.84 16.61
N PHE A 81 5.96 -12.56 16.85
CA PHE A 81 4.70 -12.34 16.14
C PHE A 81 4.10 -10.96 16.44
N ILE A 82 4.03 -10.59 17.72
CA ILE A 82 3.56 -9.26 18.14
C ILE A 82 4.44 -8.17 17.52
N PHE A 83 5.76 -8.35 17.54
CA PHE A 83 6.70 -7.42 16.92
C PHE A 83 6.44 -7.25 15.42
N MET A 84 6.22 -8.33 14.67
CA MET A 84 5.87 -8.26 13.25
C MET A 84 4.56 -7.51 12.99
N VAL A 85 3.52 -7.73 13.81
CA VAL A 85 2.25 -7.02 13.67
C VAL A 85 2.43 -5.53 13.93
N ILE A 86 3.21 -5.15 14.94
CA ILE A 86 3.51 -3.74 15.23
C ILE A 86 4.23 -3.10 14.03
N VAL A 87 5.27 -3.76 13.50
CA VAL A 87 6.02 -3.24 12.35
C VAL A 87 5.11 -3.10 11.13
N LEU A 88 4.27 -4.11 10.84
CA LEU A 88 3.28 -4.04 9.76
C LEU A 88 2.37 -2.82 9.92
N VAL A 89 1.81 -2.60 11.12
CA VAL A 89 0.92 -1.46 11.38
C VAL A 89 1.65 -0.13 11.20
N VAL A 90 2.87 0.01 11.73
CA VAL A 90 3.68 1.22 11.59
C VAL A 90 3.97 1.53 10.12
N VAL A 91 4.39 0.52 9.36
CA VAL A 91 4.64 0.66 7.92
C VAL A 91 3.36 1.09 7.21
N MET A 92 2.24 0.39 7.43
CA MET A 92 0.95 0.74 6.82
C MET A 92 0.53 2.18 7.14
N GLN A 93 0.68 2.62 8.40
CA GLN A 93 0.37 4.00 8.80
C GLN A 93 1.25 5.03 8.10
N ILE A 94 2.56 4.77 7.96
CA ILE A 94 3.47 5.65 7.23
C ILE A 94 2.99 5.80 5.78
N PHE A 95 2.67 4.69 5.12
CA PHE A 95 2.20 4.70 3.73
C PHE A 95 0.84 5.38 3.56
N GLU A 96 -0.10 5.18 4.49
CA GLU A 96 -1.39 5.88 4.51
C GLU A 96 -1.19 7.40 4.62
N LYS A 97 -0.23 7.83 5.44
CA LYS A 97 0.10 9.25 5.64
C LYS A 97 0.79 9.86 4.42
N VAL A 98 1.68 9.11 3.77
CA VAL A 98 2.29 9.49 2.49
C VAL A 98 1.22 9.63 1.41
N LYS A 99 0.26 8.68 1.37
CA LYS A 99 -0.89 8.73 0.45
C LYS A 99 -1.68 10.01 0.65
N GLU A 100 -2.05 10.35 1.88
CA GLU A 100 -2.80 11.58 2.20
C GLU A 100 -2.05 12.85 1.81
N GLN A 101 -0.73 12.90 2.03
CA GLN A 101 0.09 14.05 1.61
C GLN A 101 0.13 14.21 0.09
N LEU A 102 0.27 13.12 -0.66
CA LEU A 102 0.25 13.14 -2.13
C LEU A 102 -1.14 13.52 -2.67
N LEU A 103 -2.22 13.13 -1.98
CA LEU A 103 -3.59 13.45 -2.37
C LEU A 103 -3.95 14.92 -2.09
N LYS A 104 -3.38 15.54 -1.04
CA LYS A 104 -3.55 16.99 -0.81
C LYS A 104 -3.10 17.81 -2.02
N TRP A 105 -2.03 17.40 -2.68
CA TRP A 105 -1.51 18.08 -3.87
C TRP A 105 -2.39 17.94 -5.13
N THR A 106 -3.40 17.06 -5.12
CA THR A 106 -4.35 16.86 -6.23
C THR A 106 -5.62 17.73 -6.08
N ILE A 107 -5.95 18.16 -4.85
CA ILE A 107 -7.24 18.81 -4.54
C ILE A 107 -7.14 20.35 -4.49
N ASP A 108 -5.93 20.92 -4.57
CA ASP A 108 -5.70 22.37 -4.77
C ASP A 108 -5.56 22.76 -6.25
#